data_AF-A0A292IH56-F1
#
_entry.id   AF-A0A292IH56-F1
#
_cell.length_a   1.000
_cell.length_b   1.000
_cell.length_c   1.000
_cell.angle_alpha   90.00
_cell.angle_beta   90.00
_cell.angle_gamma   90.00
#
_symmetry.space_group_name_H-M   'P 1'
#
loop_
_entity.id
_entity.type
_entity.pdbx_description
1 polymer ?
#
loop_
_entity_poly.entity_id
_entity_poly.type
_entity_poly.pdbx_seq_one_letter_code
_entity_poly.pdbx_strand_id
1 'polypeptide(L)'
;MAKKNNDSEFQKLVLEQLKELTENAKKTTQSVQSIKTDLKKEIDNNKNELKKEIEKTNQKVDNIKTELKKEIDKTNQKVDNIKIELKKEINKTNQKVDKLDQKVDHGNAAIHARIDSYHLNPDLPPPPPPVQKLYKLMKIILVHIGPSWNEHKLELLIKQIYQDFGHFKKNKIGYVQFRVVSSKMEFVKKYLEAIEFHKDYQYFIDNEMDE
;
A
#
# COMPACT_ATOMS: atom_id res chain seq x y z
N MET A 1 32.52 111.45 -32.61
CA MET A 1 33.51 110.63 -31.87
C MET A 1 32.88 109.61 -30.92
N ALA A 2 31.76 109.91 -30.23
CA ALA A 2 31.13 108.99 -29.26
C ALA A 2 30.72 107.60 -29.80
N LYS A 3 30.17 107.50 -31.01
CA LYS A 3 29.67 106.23 -31.57
C LYS A 3 30.78 105.18 -31.78
N LYS A 4 31.97 105.61 -32.19
CA LYS A 4 33.13 104.74 -32.46
C LYS A 4 33.76 104.20 -31.16
N ASN A 5 33.55 104.88 -30.04
CA ASN A 5 34.06 104.46 -28.72
C ASN A 5 33.18 103.36 -28.10
N ASN A 6 31.85 103.51 -28.22
CA ASN A 6 30.89 102.48 -27.76
C ASN A 6 31.03 101.15 -28.51
N ASP A 7 31.30 101.19 -29.82
CA ASP A 7 31.54 99.97 -30.60
C ASP A 7 32.80 99.21 -30.14
N SER A 8 33.84 99.93 -29.70
CA SER A 8 35.08 99.33 -29.19
C SER A 8 34.88 98.67 -27.82
N GLU A 9 34.09 99.27 -26.93
CA GLU A 9 33.77 98.67 -25.63
C GLU A 9 32.91 97.41 -25.79
N PHE A 10 31.94 97.44 -26.70
CA PHE A 10 31.12 96.27 -27.02
C PHE A 10 31.97 95.11 -27.57
N GLN A 11 32.87 95.38 -28.51
CA GLN A 11 33.79 94.36 -29.03
C GLN A 11 34.69 93.77 -27.94
N LYS A 12 35.19 94.60 -27.01
CA LYS A 12 35.99 94.14 -25.88
C LYS A 12 35.20 93.22 -24.95
N LEU A 13 33.96 93.58 -24.62
CA LEU A 13 33.08 92.75 -23.80
C LEU A 13 32.79 91.39 -24.45
N VAL A 14 32.49 91.38 -25.75
CA VAL A 14 32.28 90.15 -26.52
C VAL A 14 33.52 89.26 -26.51
N LEU A 15 34.72 89.84 -26.69
CA LEU A 15 35.98 89.09 -26.61
C LEU A 15 36.22 88.49 -25.23
N GLU A 16 35.90 89.20 -24.16
CA GLU A 16 36.01 88.70 -22.78
C GLU A 16 35.09 87.49 -22.57
N GLN A 17 33.82 87.59 -22.98
CA GLN A 17 32.86 86.49 -22.88
C GLN A 17 33.26 85.28 -23.73
N LEU A 18 33.79 85.49 -24.94
CA LEU A 18 34.28 84.39 -25.78
C LEU A 18 35.46 83.66 -25.15
N LYS A 19 36.38 84.38 -24.49
CA LYS A 19 37.49 83.76 -23.74
C LYS A 19 36.97 82.94 -22.57
N GLU A 20 36.02 83.48 -21.80
CA GLU A 20 35.41 82.77 -20.67
C GLU A 20 34.69 81.50 -21.13
N LEU A 21 33.88 81.59 -22.20
CA LEU A 21 33.22 80.43 -22.81
C LEU A 21 34.23 79.38 -23.28
N THR A 22 35.34 79.80 -23.89
CA THR A 22 36.40 78.89 -24.35
C THR A 22 37.06 78.15 -23.18
N GLU A 23 37.36 78.86 -22.10
CA GLU A 23 37.96 78.26 -20.90
C GLU A 23 36.98 77.32 -20.19
N ASN A 24 35.70 77.68 -20.10
CA ASN A 24 34.66 76.81 -19.55
C ASN A 24 34.48 75.55 -20.40
N ALA A 25 34.44 75.67 -21.73
CA ALA A 25 34.37 74.51 -22.63
C ALA A 25 35.57 73.57 -22.47
N LYS A 26 36.77 74.11 -22.27
CA LYS A 26 37.98 73.33 -21.98
C LYS A 26 37.87 72.58 -20.66
N LYS A 27 37.45 73.25 -19.59
CA LYS A 27 37.22 72.63 -18.27
C LYS A 27 36.16 71.53 -18.33
N THR A 28 35.04 71.78 -19.01
CA THR A 28 33.98 70.78 -19.23
C THR A 28 34.52 69.57 -19.98
N THR A 29 35.30 69.78 -21.04
CA THR A 29 35.91 68.69 -21.81
C THR A 29 36.84 67.83 -20.95
N GLN A 30 37.67 68.47 -20.12
CA GLN A 30 38.55 67.77 -19.18
C GLN A 30 37.78 66.97 -18.14
N SER A 31 36.72 67.55 -17.56
CA SER A 31 35.85 66.86 -16.61
C SER A 31 35.18 65.63 -17.24
N VAL A 32 34.65 65.76 -18.46
CA VAL A 32 34.05 64.65 -19.21
C VAL A 32 35.08 63.55 -19.51
N GLN A 33 36.31 63.91 -19.86
CA GLN A 33 37.39 62.94 -20.08
C GLN A 33 37.77 62.19 -18.79
N SER A 34 37.80 62.88 -17.65
CA SER A 34 38.05 62.25 -16.34
C SER A 34 36.93 61.26 -16.01
N ILE A 35 35.67 61.70 -16.08
CA ILE A 35 34.49 60.86 -15.80
C ILE A 35 34.49 59.62 -16.70
N LYS A 36 34.76 59.78 -18.00
CA LYS A 36 34.87 58.66 -18.94
C LYS A 36 35.95 57.66 -18.53
N THR A 37 37.08 58.15 -18.06
CA THR A 37 38.20 57.30 -17.61
C THR A 37 37.85 56.53 -16.35
N ASP A 38 37.20 57.19 -15.39
CA ASP A 38 36.81 56.57 -14.12
C ASP A 38 35.70 55.54 -14.32
N LEU A 39 34.68 55.86 -15.12
CA LEU A 39 33.64 54.89 -15.49
C LEU A 39 34.21 53.67 -16.21
N LYS A 40 35.21 53.86 -17.08
CA LYS A 40 35.87 52.74 -17.76
C LYS A 40 36.58 51.83 -16.75
N LYS A 41 37.29 52.40 -15.78
CA LYS A 41 37.95 51.62 -14.71
C LYS A 41 36.94 50.87 -13.86
N GLU A 42 35.84 51.51 -13.48
CA GLU A 42 34.78 50.87 -12.69
C GLU A 42 34.14 49.70 -13.44
N ILE A 43 33.83 49.88 -14.74
CA ILE A 43 33.32 48.81 -15.60
C ILE A 43 34.32 47.64 -15.69
N ASP A 44 35.60 47.94 -15.89
CA ASP A 44 36.64 46.90 -15.98
C ASP A 44 36.80 46.15 -14.65
N ASN A 45 36.73 46.86 -13.52
CA ASN A 45 36.76 46.25 -12.19
C ASN A 45 35.54 45.34 -11.96
N ASN A 46 34.33 45.84 -12.21
CA ASN A 46 33.09 45.07 -12.06
C ASN A 46 33.10 43.82 -12.96
N LYS A 47 33.60 43.95 -14.20
CA LYS A 47 33.77 42.81 -15.11
C LYS A 47 34.72 41.74 -14.54
N ASN A 48 35.82 42.18 -13.93
CA ASN A 48 36.79 41.27 -13.32
C ASN A 48 36.23 40.57 -12.08
N GLU A 49 35.48 41.29 -11.25
CA GLU A 49 34.81 40.72 -10.07
C GLU A 49 33.76 39.69 -10.49
N LEU A 50 32.87 40.04 -11.42
CA LEU A 50 31.87 39.11 -11.96
C LEU A 50 32.51 37.86 -12.56
N LYS A 51 33.63 38.00 -13.30
CA LYS A 51 34.35 36.85 -13.84
C LYS A 51 34.88 35.93 -12.74
N LYS A 52 35.40 36.49 -11.64
CA LYS A 52 35.86 35.70 -10.47
C LYS A 52 34.71 35.00 -9.77
N GLU A 53 33.54 35.64 -9.65
CA GLU A 53 32.36 35.04 -9.04
C GLU A 53 31.78 33.90 -9.89
N ILE A 54 31.73 34.07 -11.21
CA ILE A 54 31.34 33.03 -12.16
C ILE A 54 32.29 31.83 -12.03
N GLU A 55 33.60 32.06 -12.01
CA GLU A 55 34.60 31.00 -11.86
C GLU A 55 34.43 30.22 -10.53
N LYS A 56 34.26 30.93 -9.40
CA LYS A 56 33.98 30.29 -8.11
C LYS A 56 32.68 29.48 -8.14
N THR A 57 31.67 29.99 -8.81
CA THR A 57 30.37 29.29 -8.94
C THR A 57 30.51 28.03 -9.77
N ASN A 58 31.23 28.09 -10.90
CA ASN A 58 31.52 26.92 -11.73
C ASN A 58 32.29 25.85 -10.94
N GLN A 59 33.31 26.23 -10.18
CA GLN A 59 34.06 25.31 -9.33
C GLN A 59 33.16 24.63 -8.27
N LYS A 60 32.24 25.38 -7.65
CA LYS A 60 31.25 24.79 -6.73
C LYS A 60 30.34 23.79 -7.43
N VAL A 61 29.87 24.10 -8.64
CA VAL A 61 29.02 23.21 -9.44
C VAL A 61 29.77 21.92 -9.79
N ASP A 62 31.03 22.02 -10.22
CA ASP A 62 31.86 20.86 -10.55
C ASP A 62 32.14 19.96 -9.34
N ASN A 63 32.38 20.57 -8.17
CA ASN A 63 32.54 19.84 -6.92
C ASN A 63 31.26 19.09 -6.54
N ILE A 64 30.10 19.77 -6.56
CA ILE A 64 28.79 19.16 -6.28
C ILE A 64 28.52 18.00 -7.24
N LYS A 65 28.78 18.19 -8.54
CA LYS A 65 28.61 17.13 -9.55
C LYS A 65 29.47 15.91 -9.25
N THR A 66 30.71 16.13 -8.81
CA THR A 66 31.65 15.07 -8.46
C THR A 66 31.20 14.32 -7.20
N GLU A 67 30.76 15.04 -6.17
CA GLU A 67 30.23 14.44 -4.93
C GLU A 67 28.96 13.63 -5.19
N LEU A 68 28.01 14.18 -5.95
CA LEU A 68 26.79 13.48 -6.33
C LEU A 68 27.09 12.19 -7.11
N LYS A 69 28.05 12.23 -8.05
CA LYS A 69 28.45 11.03 -8.78
C LYS A 69 29.00 9.95 -7.83
N LYS A 70 29.85 10.33 -6.87
CA LYS A 70 30.38 9.40 -5.86
C LYS A 70 29.28 8.80 -4.98
N GLU A 71 28.30 9.60 -4.55
CA GLU A 71 27.18 9.12 -3.74
C GLU A 71 26.24 8.18 -4.53
N ILE A 72 26.01 8.47 -5.81
CA ILE A 72 25.28 7.57 -6.72
C ILE A 72 26.01 6.24 -6.85
N ASP A 73 27.33 6.26 -7.11
CA ASP A 73 28.13 5.05 -7.26
C ASP A 73 28.13 4.21 -5.98
N LYS A 74 28.28 4.83 -4.80
CA LYS A 74 28.15 4.15 -3.49
C LYS A 74 26.76 3.53 -3.30
N THR A 75 25.71 4.26 -3.67
CA THR A 75 24.33 3.77 -3.53
C THR A 75 24.09 2.57 -4.43
N ASN A 76 24.55 2.62 -5.69
CA ASN A 76 24.47 1.49 -6.61
C ASN A 76 25.21 0.26 -6.07
N GLN A 77 26.42 0.42 -5.52
CA GLN A 77 27.15 -0.68 -4.88
C GLN A 77 26.40 -1.30 -3.70
N LYS A 78 25.76 -0.47 -2.85
CA LYS A 78 24.91 -0.97 -1.75
C LYS A 78 23.72 -1.78 -2.29
N VAL A 79 23.06 -1.29 -3.33
CA VAL A 79 21.94 -1.99 -3.97
C VAL A 79 22.39 -3.34 -4.54
N ASP A 80 23.52 -3.39 -5.23
CA ASP A 80 24.08 -4.63 -5.77
C ASP A 80 24.41 -5.64 -4.67
N ASN A 81 25.02 -5.18 -3.58
CA ASN A 81 25.31 -6.03 -2.42
C ASN A 81 24.05 -6.61 -1.79
N ILE A 82 23.01 -5.77 -1.56
CA ILE A 82 21.71 -6.22 -1.04
C ILE A 82 21.09 -7.25 -1.99
N LYS A 83 21.15 -7.03 -3.31
CA LYS A 83 20.64 -7.97 -4.31
C LYS A 83 21.35 -9.33 -4.22
N ILE A 84 22.67 -9.33 -4.03
CA ILE A 84 23.46 -10.56 -3.87
C ILE A 84 23.07 -11.28 -2.57
N GLU A 85 22.94 -10.55 -1.46
CA GLU A 85 22.54 -11.12 -0.17
C GLU A 85 21.13 -11.72 -0.21
N LEU A 86 20.16 -10.99 -0.77
CA LEU A 86 18.80 -11.49 -0.96
C LEU A 86 18.78 -12.75 -1.84
N LYS A 87 19.55 -12.79 -2.94
CA LYS A 87 19.65 -13.99 -3.77
C LYS A 87 20.21 -15.18 -2.99
N LYS A 88 21.19 -14.97 -2.12
CA LYS A 88 21.73 -16.02 -1.23
C LYS A 88 20.69 -16.52 -0.24
N GLU A 89 19.94 -15.62 0.40
CA GLU A 89 18.89 -16.00 1.37
C GLU A 89 17.70 -16.72 0.70
N ILE A 90 17.31 -16.29 -0.51
CA ILE A 90 16.31 -16.99 -1.33
C ILE A 90 16.80 -18.41 -1.65
N ASN A 91 18.05 -18.56 -2.11
CA ASN A 91 18.60 -19.88 -2.41
C ASN A 91 18.63 -20.80 -1.19
N LYS A 92 19.03 -20.29 -0.02
CA LYS A 92 18.99 -21.05 1.25
C LYS A 92 17.56 -21.46 1.62
N THR A 93 16.59 -20.57 1.40
CA THR A 93 15.18 -20.85 1.68
C THR A 93 14.65 -21.92 0.75
N ASN A 94 14.92 -21.83 -0.55
CA ASN A 94 14.55 -22.86 -1.53
C ASN A 94 15.14 -24.23 -1.16
N GLN A 95 16.42 -24.30 -0.77
CA GLN A 95 17.02 -25.55 -0.30
C GLN A 95 16.33 -26.14 0.94
N LYS A 96 15.78 -25.30 1.83
CA LYS A 96 15.00 -25.78 2.98
C LYS A 96 13.63 -26.31 2.53
N VAL A 97 12.99 -25.64 1.58
CA VAL A 97 11.73 -26.08 0.98
C VAL A 97 11.92 -27.43 0.28
N ASP A 98 12.94 -27.57 -0.57
CA ASP A 98 13.26 -28.84 -1.25
C ASP A 98 13.44 -30.00 -0.26
N LYS A 99 14.10 -29.75 0.87
CA LYS A 99 14.26 -30.74 1.94
C LYS A 99 12.95 -31.09 2.66
N LEU A 100 12.05 -30.13 2.81
CA LEU A 100 10.73 -30.37 3.39
C LEU A 100 9.85 -31.15 2.42
N ASP A 101 9.86 -30.81 1.14
CA ASP A 101 9.12 -31.53 0.09
C ASP A 101 9.57 -32.99 0.04
N GLN A 102 10.88 -33.26 0.05
CA GLN A 102 11.40 -34.63 0.15
C GLN A 102 10.90 -35.36 1.40
N LYS A 103 10.84 -34.70 2.56
CA LYS A 103 10.32 -35.33 3.79
C LYS A 103 8.83 -35.65 3.69
N VAL A 104 8.05 -34.77 3.06
CA VAL A 104 6.62 -34.97 2.80
C VAL A 104 6.44 -36.16 1.86
N ASP A 105 7.19 -36.23 0.77
CA ASP A 105 7.14 -37.35 -0.18
C ASP A 105 7.47 -38.69 0.49
N HIS A 106 8.55 -38.75 1.28
CA HIS A 106 8.89 -39.96 2.04
C HIS A 106 7.79 -40.33 3.05
N GLY A 107 7.21 -39.35 3.74
CA GLY A 107 6.10 -39.56 4.68
C GLY A 107 4.87 -40.12 3.99
N ASN A 108 4.48 -39.55 2.85
CA ASN A 108 3.37 -40.02 2.03
C ASN A 108 3.61 -41.45 1.54
N ALA A 109 4.80 -41.75 1.03
CA ALA A 109 5.17 -43.11 0.60
C ALA A 109 5.05 -44.13 1.75
N ALA A 110 5.51 -43.78 2.96
CA ALA A 110 5.40 -44.63 4.13
C ALA A 110 3.94 -44.86 4.57
N ILE A 111 3.09 -43.81 4.50
CA ILE A 111 1.66 -43.92 4.78
C ILE A 111 0.98 -44.82 3.76
N HIS A 112 1.25 -44.64 2.46
CA HIS A 112 0.70 -45.49 1.41
C HIS A 112 1.07 -46.95 1.61
N ALA A 113 2.34 -47.26 1.88
CA ALA A 113 2.78 -48.62 2.17
C ALA A 113 2.06 -49.23 3.39
N ARG A 114 1.77 -48.42 4.42
CA ARG A 114 1.00 -48.86 5.59
C ARG A 114 -0.48 -49.08 5.26
N ILE A 115 -1.08 -48.26 4.40
CA ILE A 115 -2.46 -48.45 3.94
C ILE A 115 -2.55 -49.75 3.12
N ASP A 116 -1.61 -50.00 2.22
CA ASP A 116 -1.59 -51.19 1.37
C ASP A 116 -1.48 -52.49 2.21
N SER A 117 -0.70 -52.47 3.30
CA SER A 117 -0.58 -53.63 4.19
C SER A 117 -1.90 -54.01 4.89
N TYR A 118 -2.81 -53.06 5.11
CA TYR A 118 -4.15 -53.35 5.64
C TYR A 118 -5.10 -53.99 4.59
N HIS A 119 -4.80 -53.87 3.31
CA HIS A 119 -5.63 -54.40 2.22
C HIS A 119 -5.17 -55.78 1.70
N LEU A 120 -4.12 -56.37 2.30
CA LEU A 120 -3.43 -57.57 1.79
C LEU A 120 -3.76 -58.89 2.50
N ASN A 121 -4.87 -58.98 3.25
CA ASN A 121 -5.36 -60.27 3.74
C ASN A 121 -6.54 -60.78 2.88
N PRO A 122 -6.28 -61.47 1.76
CA PRO A 122 -7.33 -62.11 0.96
C PRO A 122 -8.02 -63.28 1.70
N ASP A 123 -7.45 -63.74 2.82
CA ASP A 123 -7.97 -64.85 3.65
C ASP A 123 -8.75 -64.39 4.91
N LEU A 124 -8.95 -63.08 5.11
CA LEU A 124 -9.85 -62.63 6.18
C LEU A 124 -11.30 -62.88 5.75
N PRO A 125 -12.11 -63.63 6.53
CA PRO A 125 -13.53 -63.75 6.24
C PRO A 125 -14.18 -62.37 6.22
N PRO A 126 -15.15 -62.11 5.32
CA PRO A 126 -15.83 -60.82 5.25
C PRO A 126 -16.38 -60.48 6.65
N PRO A 127 -16.27 -59.22 7.11
CA PRO A 127 -16.80 -58.82 8.40
C PRO A 127 -18.29 -59.19 8.47
N PRO A 128 -18.79 -59.72 9.61
CA PRO A 128 -20.17 -60.12 9.73
C PRO A 128 -21.09 -58.94 9.37
N PRO A 129 -22.18 -59.17 8.64
CA PRO A 129 -23.08 -58.09 8.26
C PRO A 129 -23.59 -57.38 9.52
N PRO A 130 -23.68 -56.04 9.53
CA PRO A 130 -24.19 -55.30 10.67
C PRO A 130 -25.56 -55.86 11.08
N VAL A 131 -25.74 -56.13 12.38
CA VAL A 131 -27.01 -56.59 12.94
C VAL A 131 -28.10 -55.56 12.59
N GLN A 132 -28.94 -55.89 11.61
CA GLN A 132 -30.10 -55.07 11.25
C GLN A 132 -31.19 -55.25 12.31
N LYS A 133 -31.06 -54.56 13.45
CA LYS A 133 -32.25 -54.15 14.19
C LYS A 133 -32.95 -53.08 13.36
N LEU A 134 -33.99 -53.51 12.66
CA LEU A 134 -34.95 -52.68 11.93
C LEU A 134 -35.68 -51.71 12.87
N TYR A 135 -35.01 -50.63 13.28
CA TYR A 135 -35.72 -49.38 13.44
C TYR A 135 -35.82 -48.82 12.04
N LYS A 136 -37.04 -48.70 11.53
CA LYS A 136 -37.33 -47.90 10.35
C LYS A 136 -36.83 -46.50 10.68
N LEU A 137 -35.58 -46.19 10.30
CA LEU A 137 -34.88 -44.92 10.56
C LEU A 137 -35.73 -43.79 10.00
N MET A 138 -36.62 -43.23 10.82
CA MET A 138 -37.12 -41.89 10.61
C MET A 138 -35.88 -41.01 10.52
N LYS A 139 -35.73 -40.24 9.44
CA LYS A 139 -34.64 -39.28 9.33
C LYS A 139 -34.89 -38.21 10.39
N ILE A 140 -34.25 -38.34 11.55
CA ILE A 140 -34.31 -37.34 12.62
C ILE A 140 -33.24 -36.31 12.32
N ILE A 141 -33.66 -35.04 12.21
CA ILE A 141 -32.73 -33.91 12.15
C ILE A 141 -32.59 -33.42 13.58
N LEU A 142 -31.43 -33.64 14.20
CA LEU A 142 -31.13 -33.16 15.55
C LEU A 142 -30.43 -31.80 15.45
N VAL A 143 -30.97 -30.81 16.17
CA VAL A 143 -30.44 -29.45 16.22
C VAL A 143 -30.22 -29.06 17.68
N HIS A 144 -29.02 -28.56 18.01
CA HIS A 144 -28.71 -28.02 19.33
C HIS A 144 -28.77 -26.48 19.31
N ILE A 145 -29.57 -25.91 20.20
CA ILE A 145 -29.76 -24.46 20.36
C ILE A 145 -29.24 -24.04 21.74
N GLY A 146 -28.04 -23.48 21.74
CA GLY A 146 -27.36 -22.99 22.93
C GLY A 146 -27.73 -21.54 23.33
N PRO A 147 -27.14 -21.02 24.42
CA PRO A 147 -27.50 -19.71 24.99
C PRO A 147 -27.22 -18.52 24.07
N SER A 148 -26.25 -18.66 23.16
CA SER A 148 -25.79 -17.63 22.22
C SER A 148 -26.63 -17.50 20.95
N TRP A 149 -27.77 -18.22 20.87
CA TRP A 149 -28.69 -18.18 19.74
C TRP A 149 -29.63 -16.96 19.83
N ASN A 150 -29.79 -16.30 18.69
CA ASN A 150 -30.68 -15.17 18.45
C ASN A 150 -31.60 -15.49 17.26
N GLU A 151 -32.56 -14.61 16.98
CA GLU A 151 -33.57 -14.80 15.94
C GLU A 151 -32.97 -14.99 14.55
N HIS A 152 -31.94 -14.20 14.23
CA HIS A 152 -31.25 -14.31 12.94
C HIS A 152 -30.57 -15.68 12.73
N LYS A 153 -29.92 -16.23 13.76
CA LYS A 153 -29.33 -17.58 13.69
C LYS A 153 -30.40 -18.66 13.51
N LEU A 154 -31.53 -18.50 14.19
CA LEU A 154 -32.66 -19.42 14.07
C LEU A 154 -33.26 -19.36 12.67
N GLU A 155 -33.41 -18.17 12.09
CA GLU A 155 -33.86 -17.97 10.71
C GLU A 155 -32.95 -18.67 9.69
N LEU A 156 -31.64 -18.52 9.82
CA LEU A 156 -30.67 -19.16 8.93
C LEU A 156 -30.73 -20.68 9.03
N LEU A 157 -30.84 -21.22 10.25
CA LEU A 157 -31.01 -22.66 10.46
C LEU A 157 -32.29 -23.17 9.78
N ILE A 158 -33.43 -22.49 9.96
CA ILE A 158 -34.69 -22.90 9.34
C ILE A 158 -34.58 -22.87 7.82
N LYS A 159 -33.97 -21.82 7.23
CA LYS A 159 -33.71 -21.76 5.79
C LYS A 159 -32.86 -22.93 5.31
N GLN A 160 -31.83 -23.30 6.08
CA GLN A 160 -30.98 -24.45 5.78
C GLN A 160 -31.79 -25.75 5.80
N ILE A 161 -32.67 -25.94 6.78
CA ILE A 161 -33.55 -27.12 6.86
C ILE A 161 -34.45 -27.21 5.62
N TYR A 162 -35.08 -26.11 5.20
CA TYR A 162 -35.90 -26.11 3.98
C TYR A 162 -35.08 -26.37 2.70
N GLN A 163 -33.86 -25.85 2.60
CA GLN A 163 -32.99 -26.10 1.45
C GLN A 163 -32.55 -27.56 1.37
N ASP A 164 -32.04 -28.09 2.49
CA ASP A 164 -31.48 -29.44 2.53
C ASP A 164 -32.55 -30.52 2.47
N PHE A 165 -33.73 -30.24 3.04
CA PHE A 165 -34.78 -31.25 3.21
C PHE A 165 -36.08 -30.95 2.46
N GLY A 166 -36.19 -29.83 1.75
CA GLY A 166 -37.39 -29.48 0.96
C GLY A 166 -37.72 -30.46 -0.18
N HIS A 167 -36.73 -31.23 -0.63
CA HIS A 167 -36.92 -32.26 -1.66
C HIS A 167 -37.55 -33.57 -1.12
N PHE A 168 -37.67 -33.73 0.20
CA PHE A 168 -38.39 -34.87 0.79
C PHE A 168 -39.89 -34.61 0.74
N LYS A 169 -40.60 -35.26 -0.19
CA LYS A 169 -42.06 -35.20 -0.32
C LYS A 169 -42.72 -35.44 1.06
N LYS A 170 -43.76 -34.64 1.40
CA LYS A 170 -44.51 -34.61 2.69
C LYS A 170 -44.85 -35.97 3.33
N ASN A 171 -44.81 -37.06 2.57
CA ASN A 171 -45.16 -38.42 3.01
C ASN A 171 -43.95 -39.24 3.49
N LYS A 172 -42.72 -38.70 3.43
CA LYS A 172 -41.52 -39.25 4.09
C LYS A 172 -41.18 -38.37 5.30
N ILE A 173 -42.04 -38.41 6.32
CA ILE A 173 -41.95 -37.54 7.50
C ILE A 173 -40.65 -37.86 8.26
N GLY A 174 -39.63 -37.02 8.06
CA GLY A 174 -38.52 -36.86 8.98
C GLY A 174 -38.99 -35.99 10.14
N TYR A 175 -38.50 -36.28 11.34
CA TYR A 175 -38.83 -35.55 12.56
C TYR A 175 -37.71 -34.59 12.89
N VAL A 176 -38.00 -33.32 13.18
CA VAL A 176 -36.97 -32.35 13.61
C VAL A 176 -36.97 -32.27 15.12
N GLN A 177 -35.86 -32.64 15.76
CA GLN A 177 -35.68 -32.52 17.21
C GLN A 177 -34.83 -31.29 17.50
N PHE A 178 -35.44 -30.30 18.14
CA PHE A 178 -34.74 -29.13 18.67
C PHE A 178 -34.39 -29.36 20.13
N ARG A 179 -33.11 -29.62 20.40
CA ARG A 179 -32.56 -29.66 21.74
C ARG A 179 -32.16 -28.25 22.14
N VAL A 180 -32.86 -27.67 23.11
CA VAL A 180 -32.76 -26.25 23.43
C VAL A 180 -32.45 -26.08 24.91
N VAL A 181 -31.49 -25.20 25.23
CA VAL A 181 -31.24 -24.83 26.62
C VAL A 181 -32.47 -24.17 27.25
N SER A 182 -32.72 -24.40 28.53
CA SER A 182 -33.95 -23.96 29.21
C SER A 182 -34.26 -22.48 29.03
N SER A 183 -33.24 -21.62 29.01
CA SER A 183 -33.37 -20.16 28.83
C SER A 183 -33.89 -19.72 27.46
N LYS A 184 -33.92 -20.62 26.46
CA LYS A 184 -34.30 -20.34 25.08
C LYS A 184 -35.55 -21.11 24.61
N MET A 185 -36.12 -21.97 25.46
CA MET A 185 -37.29 -22.78 25.13
C MET A 185 -38.47 -21.94 24.63
N GLU A 186 -38.87 -20.93 25.39
CA GLU A 186 -40.01 -20.06 25.04
C GLU A 186 -39.75 -19.25 23.77
N PHE A 187 -38.50 -18.83 23.58
CA PHE A 187 -38.07 -18.08 22.40
C PHE A 187 -38.15 -18.93 21.13
N VAL A 188 -37.63 -20.16 21.15
CA VAL A 188 -37.68 -21.09 20.01
C VAL A 188 -39.12 -21.49 19.71
N LYS A 189 -39.92 -21.77 20.75
CA LYS A 189 -41.34 -22.14 20.60
C LYS A 189 -42.13 -21.05 19.88
N LYS A 190 -42.04 -19.80 20.36
CA LYS A 190 -42.73 -18.65 19.73
C LYS A 190 -42.29 -18.43 18.29
N TYR A 191 -41.00 -18.59 18.01
CA TYR A 191 -40.48 -18.43 16.66
C TYR A 191 -41.04 -19.49 15.70
N LEU A 192 -41.01 -20.78 16.08
CA LEU A 192 -41.52 -21.88 15.25
C LEU A 192 -43.03 -21.79 15.01
N GLU A 193 -43.79 -21.31 16.01
CA GLU A 193 -45.21 -20.99 15.88
C GLU A 193 -45.45 -19.84 14.89
N ALA A 194 -44.67 -18.76 14.99
CA ALA A 194 -44.80 -17.59 14.13
C ALA A 194 -44.56 -17.89 12.64
N ILE A 195 -43.64 -18.82 12.33
CA ILE A 195 -43.36 -19.25 10.96
C ILE A 195 -44.23 -20.44 10.50
N GLU A 196 -45.19 -20.87 11.33
CA GLU A 196 -46.08 -22.01 11.07
C GLU A 196 -45.34 -23.31 10.69
N PHE A 197 -44.18 -23.57 11.31
CA PHE A 197 -43.27 -24.67 10.93
C PHE A 197 -43.95 -26.05 10.92
N HIS A 198 -44.95 -26.24 11.78
CA HIS A 198 -45.74 -27.48 11.88
C HIS A 198 -46.52 -27.84 10.60
N LYS A 199 -46.74 -26.90 9.67
CA LYS A 199 -47.46 -27.17 8.40
C LYS A 199 -46.63 -28.01 7.43
N ASP A 200 -45.31 -27.95 7.58
CA ASP A 200 -44.36 -28.57 6.66
C ASP A 200 -43.53 -29.67 7.32
N TYR A 201 -43.26 -29.58 8.62
CA TYR A 201 -42.49 -30.58 9.37
C TYR A 201 -43.12 -30.96 10.72
N GLN A 202 -43.01 -32.24 11.09
CA GLN A 202 -43.27 -32.69 12.45
C GLN A 202 -42.02 -32.45 13.31
N TYR A 203 -42.16 -31.85 14.49
CA TYR A 203 -41.00 -31.51 15.35
C TYR A 203 -41.23 -31.78 16.85
N PHE A 204 -40.14 -31.89 17.60
CA PHE A 204 -40.09 -31.81 19.07
C PHE A 204 -39.23 -30.64 19.50
N ILE A 205 -39.49 -30.16 20.72
CA ILE A 205 -38.51 -29.36 21.46
C ILE A 205 -38.24 -30.07 22.77
N ASP A 206 -37.02 -30.53 23.00
CA ASP A 206 -36.56 -31.06 24.28
C ASP A 206 -35.57 -30.12 24.95
N ASN A 207 -35.57 -30.15 26.28
CA ASN A 207 -34.57 -29.42 27.06
C ASN A 207 -33.23 -30.16 26.95
N GLU A 208 -32.16 -29.43 26.63
CA GLU A 208 -30.81 -29.93 26.80
C GLU A 208 -30.55 -30.10 28.30
N MET A 209 -30.60 -31.33 28.82
CA MET A 209 -30.07 -31.62 30.15
C MET A 209 -28.56 -31.81 29.99
N ASP A 210 -27.78 -31.00 30.71
CA ASP A 210 -26.33 -31.09 30.74
C ASP A 210 -25.92 -32.51 31.21
N GLU A 211 -25.44 -33.34 30.29
CA GLU A 211 -24.58 -34.50 30.56
C GLU A 211 -23.15 -34.20 30.10
#